data_AF-A0A7X6XE21-F1
#
_entry.id   AF-A0A7X6XE21-F1
#
_cell.length_a   1.000
_cell.length_b   1.000
_cell.length_c   1.000
_cell.angle_alpha   90.00
_cell.angle_beta   90.00
_cell.angle_gamma   90.00
#
_symmetry.space_group_name_H-M   'P 1'
#
loop_
_entity.id
_entity.type
_entity.pdbx_description
1 polymer ?
#
loop_
_entity_poly.entity_id
_entity_poly.type
_entity_poly.pdbx_seq_one_letter_code
_entity_poly.pdbx_strand_id
1 'polypeptide(L)'
;LTAKGFPNANNKPSWNHGSVGKILENIKYLGDEMYPQMIETETFEQVQNRRQEQRKKLGRVMQPNSMNNQSPFSGRLWCGECGEVFRKYIENSGKPSEKSKWKCKHYIYKNRVHCNCGVITDEQIKEVFILAVNKVIRTPSLLQKKQREIPKCYSPEFRKLDQKIKDMEADEQFSSKELATMIFQRAALLYQTAQVHDYEHHTKNITQALSGREQQTEFNEELFLQTVKKLVIYKDGRVEIEFINGLIVHETYRKGDKYASS
;
A
#
# COMPACT_ATOMS: atom_id res chain seq x y z
N LEU A 1 12.37 31.91 19.11
CA LEU A 1 13.05 30.83 19.86
C LEU A 1 14.52 30.74 19.45
N THR A 2 14.82 30.36 18.21
CA THR A 2 16.19 30.34 17.63
C THR A 2 16.97 31.65 17.86
N ALA A 3 16.43 32.79 17.42
CA ALA A 3 17.09 34.10 17.58
C ALA A 3 17.28 34.54 19.04
N LYS A 4 16.50 33.97 19.98
CA LYS A 4 16.62 34.23 21.42
C LYS A 4 17.54 33.23 22.13
N GLY A 5 18.16 32.31 21.41
CA GLY A 5 19.11 31.33 21.97
C GLY A 5 18.48 30.20 22.80
N PHE A 6 17.15 30.03 22.78
CA PHE A 6 16.51 28.97 23.58
C PHE A 6 16.87 27.57 23.06
N PRO A 7 17.39 26.66 23.90
CA PRO A 7 17.73 25.30 23.48
C PRO A 7 16.48 24.46 23.21
N ASN A 8 16.56 23.56 22.23
CA ASN A 8 15.57 22.52 21.98
C ASN A 8 15.87 21.25 22.83
N ALA A 9 15.10 20.18 22.65
CA ALA A 9 15.28 18.91 23.38
C ALA A 9 16.67 18.25 23.21
N ASN A 10 17.43 18.62 22.17
CA ASN A 10 18.80 18.15 21.93
C ASN A 10 19.86 19.17 22.38
N ASN A 11 19.50 20.13 23.23
CA ASN A 11 20.35 21.22 23.70
C ASN A 11 20.95 22.10 22.59
N LYS A 12 20.26 22.21 21.45
CA LYS A 12 20.67 23.09 20.34
C LYS A 12 19.70 24.27 20.21
N PRO A 13 20.18 25.51 20.00
CA PRO A 13 19.30 26.67 19.81
C PRO A 13 18.73 26.73 18.38
N SER A 14 18.20 25.61 17.88
CA SER A 14 17.66 25.47 16.53
C SER A 14 16.24 24.91 16.61
N TRP A 15 15.27 25.77 16.27
CA TRP A 15 13.86 25.43 16.26
C TRP A 15 13.33 25.39 14.85
N ASN A 16 12.60 24.32 14.51
CA ASN A 16 11.89 24.20 13.25
C ASN A 16 10.37 24.19 13.47
N HIS A 17 9.62 24.53 12.43
CA HIS A 17 8.15 24.60 12.51
C HIS A 17 7.53 23.25 12.94
N GLY A 18 8.10 22.11 12.51
CA GLY A 18 7.57 20.80 12.84
C GLY A 18 7.67 20.46 14.33
N SER A 19 8.80 20.76 14.96
CA SER A 19 9.00 20.51 16.40
C SER A 19 8.11 21.42 17.25
N VAL A 20 8.00 22.70 16.90
CA VAL A 20 7.07 23.63 17.56
C VAL A 20 5.63 23.17 17.39
N GLY A 21 5.27 22.70 16.20
CA GLY A 21 3.94 22.16 15.92
C GLY A 21 3.58 20.96 16.80
N LYS A 22 4.49 20.00 16.97
CA LYS A 22 4.27 18.84 17.85
C LYS A 22 4.07 19.23 19.31
N ILE A 23 4.79 20.24 19.78
CA ILE A 23 4.62 20.78 21.14
C ILE A 23 3.21 21.38 21.27
N LEU A 24 2.84 22.27 20.36
CA LEU A 24 1.54 22.93 20.40
C LEU A 24 0.35 21.97 20.21
N GLU A 25 0.54 20.75 19.73
CA GLU A 25 -0.50 19.70 19.56
C GLU A 25 -0.57 18.72 20.74
N ASN A 26 0.35 18.80 21.70
CA ASN A 26 0.47 17.79 22.74
C ASN A 26 -0.63 17.94 23.80
N ILE A 27 -1.59 17.01 23.79
CA ILE A 27 -2.72 16.98 24.73
C ILE A 27 -2.30 16.87 26.20
N LYS A 28 -1.08 16.38 26.49
CA LYS A 28 -0.58 16.22 27.86
C LYS A 28 -0.47 17.54 28.63
N TYR A 29 -0.46 18.69 27.94
CA TYR A 29 -0.47 20.00 28.60
C TYR A 29 -1.79 20.30 29.33
N LEU A 30 -2.87 19.59 29.00
CA LEU A 30 -4.16 19.67 29.69
C LEU A 30 -4.16 18.95 31.05
N GLY A 31 -3.12 18.18 31.34
CA GLY A 31 -3.00 17.37 32.55
C GLY A 31 -3.78 16.05 32.46
N ASP A 32 -3.33 15.07 33.23
CA ASP A 32 -3.99 13.78 33.48
C ASP A 32 -3.64 13.32 34.91
N GLU A 33 -3.92 12.05 35.27
CA GLU A 33 -3.61 11.49 36.59
C GLU A 33 -2.10 11.56 36.94
N MET A 34 -1.23 11.52 35.93
CA MET A 34 0.22 11.44 36.07
C MET A 34 0.92 12.79 35.85
N TYR A 35 0.32 13.70 35.08
CA TYR A 35 0.92 14.99 34.73
C TYR A 35 0.03 16.16 35.18
N PRO A 36 0.58 17.17 35.89
CA PRO A 36 -0.19 18.34 36.28
C PRO A 36 -0.61 19.15 35.05
N GLN A 37 -1.80 19.75 35.12
CA GLN A 37 -2.28 20.68 34.11
C GLN A 37 -1.36 21.90 34.01
N MET A 38 -0.89 22.20 32.80
CA MET A 38 -0.05 23.36 32.51
C MET A 38 -0.80 24.50 31.82
N ILE A 39 -1.83 24.17 31.04
CA ILE A 39 -2.67 25.13 30.31
C ILE A 39 -4.14 24.74 30.41
N GLU A 40 -5.02 25.73 30.31
CA GLU A 40 -6.46 25.53 30.25
C GLU A 40 -6.90 24.94 28.91
N THR A 41 -7.97 24.14 28.94
CA THR A 41 -8.57 23.52 27.75
C THR A 41 -8.96 24.57 26.71
N GLU A 42 -9.56 25.68 27.14
CA GLU A 42 -9.95 26.78 26.25
C GLU A 42 -8.74 27.34 25.49
N THR A 43 -7.63 27.59 26.19
CA THR A 43 -6.40 28.11 25.56
C THR A 43 -5.84 27.10 24.55
N PHE A 44 -5.85 25.81 24.88
CA PHE A 44 -5.39 24.77 23.97
C PHE A 44 -6.25 24.69 22.70
N GLU A 45 -7.57 24.75 22.84
CA GLU A 45 -8.52 24.74 21.73
C GLU A 45 -8.37 25.98 20.83
N GLN A 46 -8.24 27.17 21.43
CA GLN A 46 -7.96 28.41 20.68
C GLN A 46 -6.68 28.30 19.84
N VAL A 47 -5.62 27.69 20.38
CA VAL A 47 -4.39 27.40 19.63
C VAL A 47 -4.66 26.42 18.49
N GLN A 48 -5.40 25.33 18.72
CA GLN A 48 -5.73 24.37 17.65
C GLN A 48 -6.53 25.02 16.52
N ASN A 49 -7.53 25.84 16.87
CA ASN A 49 -8.36 26.58 15.92
C ASN A 49 -7.52 27.53 15.06
N ARG A 50 -6.67 28.36 15.69
CA ARG A 50 -5.77 29.27 14.97
C ARG A 50 -4.83 28.51 14.04
N ARG A 51 -4.34 27.33 14.44
CA ARG A 51 -3.49 26.49 13.59
C ARG A 51 -4.26 25.93 12.40
N GLN A 52 -5.50 25.50 12.61
CA GLN A 52 -6.37 25.05 11.53
C GLN A 52 -6.64 26.17 10.52
N GLU A 53 -6.92 27.39 10.99
CA GLU A 53 -7.07 28.57 10.14
C GLU A 53 -5.82 28.88 9.34
N GLN A 54 -4.64 28.85 9.96
CA GLN A 54 -3.37 29.07 9.26
C GLN A 54 -3.10 27.99 8.21
N ARG A 55 -3.44 26.73 8.51
CA ARG A 55 -3.39 25.64 7.51
C ARG A 55 -4.33 25.91 6.33
N LYS A 56 -5.53 26.44 6.60
CA LYS A 56 -6.49 26.89 5.57
C LYS A 56 -5.95 28.01 4.71
N LYS A 57 -5.45 29.09 5.33
CA LYS A 57 -4.85 30.25 4.63
C LYS A 57 -3.66 29.86 3.74
N LEU A 58 -2.81 28.95 4.22
CA LEU A 58 -1.63 28.49 3.47
C LEU A 58 -1.95 27.39 2.43
N GLY A 59 -3.22 27.00 2.25
CA GLY A 59 -3.59 25.93 1.32
C GLY A 59 -3.06 24.54 1.72
N ARG A 60 -2.62 24.36 2.98
CA ARG A 60 -2.04 23.10 3.51
C ARG A 60 -3.10 22.18 4.13
N VAL A 61 -4.35 22.32 3.71
CA VAL A 61 -5.50 21.63 4.32
C VAL A 61 -5.56 20.18 3.86
N MET A 62 -5.40 19.95 2.56
CA MET A 62 -5.63 18.65 1.96
C MET A 62 -4.31 18.03 1.49
N GLN A 63 -3.82 17.07 2.26
CA GLN A 63 -2.72 16.19 1.85
C GLN A 63 -3.33 14.82 1.51
N PRO A 64 -3.78 14.60 0.26
CA PRO A 64 -4.56 13.41 -0.11
C PRO A 64 -3.76 12.10 -0.05
N ASN A 65 -2.43 12.18 0.06
CA ASN A 65 -1.54 11.03 0.21
C ASN A 65 -0.95 10.95 1.64
N SER A 66 -1.45 11.74 2.59
CA SER A 66 -1.06 11.66 4.00
C SER A 66 -1.67 10.45 4.67
N MET A 67 -1.02 9.93 5.72
CA MET A 67 -1.49 8.79 6.51
C MET A 67 -2.91 9.00 7.06
N ASN A 68 -3.26 10.23 7.44
CA ASN A 68 -4.58 10.55 8.01
C ASN A 68 -5.69 10.72 6.95
N ASN A 69 -5.36 10.74 5.66
CA ASN A 69 -6.32 10.95 4.57
C ASN A 69 -6.22 9.85 3.51
N GLN A 70 -5.82 8.63 3.90
CA GLN A 70 -5.65 7.54 2.95
C GLN A 70 -7.00 7.10 2.39
N SER A 71 -7.13 7.14 1.07
CA SER A 71 -8.19 6.46 0.33
C SER A 71 -7.95 4.94 0.36
N PRO A 72 -8.99 4.09 0.24
CA PRO A 72 -8.83 2.63 0.14
C PRO A 72 -7.89 2.19 -0.99
N PHE A 73 -7.75 3.00 -2.05
CA PHE A 73 -6.88 2.73 -3.18
C PHE A 73 -5.39 3.07 -2.91
N SER A 74 -5.11 3.81 -1.83
CA SER A 74 -3.75 4.26 -1.50
C SER A 74 -2.82 3.06 -1.29
N GLY A 75 -1.69 3.06 -1.99
CA GLY A 75 -0.70 1.97 -1.91
C GLY A 75 -1.08 0.68 -2.65
N ARG A 76 -2.29 0.58 -3.22
CA ARG A 76 -2.76 -0.59 -3.99
C ARG A 76 -2.70 -0.40 -5.49
N LEU A 77 -2.54 0.82 -5.98
CA LEU A 77 -2.47 1.13 -7.40
C LEU A 77 -1.01 1.24 -7.88
N TRP A 78 -0.66 0.45 -8.90
CA TRP A 78 0.68 0.31 -9.45
C TRP A 78 0.70 0.58 -10.95
N CYS A 79 1.81 1.10 -11.44
CA CYS A 79 2.02 1.35 -12.87
C CYS A 79 2.64 0.12 -13.56
N GLY A 80 1.98 -0.39 -14.58
CA GLY A 80 2.50 -1.50 -15.39
C GLY A 80 3.69 -1.13 -16.28
N GLU A 81 3.90 0.16 -16.54
CA GLU A 81 5.02 0.63 -17.39
C GLU A 81 6.33 0.84 -16.60
N CYS A 82 6.25 1.33 -15.36
CA CYS A 82 7.42 1.68 -14.57
C CYS A 82 7.49 1.02 -13.19
N GLY A 83 6.49 0.21 -12.82
CA GLY A 83 6.45 -0.52 -11.55
C GLY A 83 6.24 0.34 -10.30
N GLU A 84 5.92 1.63 -10.45
CA GLU A 84 5.77 2.55 -9.33
C GLU A 84 4.33 2.89 -8.99
N VAL A 85 4.10 3.30 -7.75
CA VAL A 85 2.75 3.52 -7.21
C VAL A 85 2.07 4.74 -7.83
N PHE A 86 0.75 4.70 -7.92
CA PHE A 86 -0.06 5.88 -8.22
C PHE A 86 -0.25 6.74 -6.97
N ARG A 87 -0.40 8.04 -7.18
CA ARG A 87 -0.73 9.03 -6.15
C ARG A 87 -2.04 9.73 -6.49
N LYS A 88 -2.81 10.05 -5.45
CA LYS A 88 -4.05 10.82 -5.56
C LYS A 88 -3.72 12.30 -5.70
N TYR A 89 -4.34 12.94 -6.66
CA TYR A 89 -4.32 14.38 -6.92
C TYR A 89 -5.77 14.87 -6.94
N ILE A 90 -6.02 16.01 -6.31
CA ILE A 90 -7.36 16.57 -6.23
C ILE A 90 -7.37 17.91 -6.96
N GLU A 91 -8.21 18.01 -7.98
CA GLU A 91 -8.45 19.24 -8.73
C GLU A 91 -9.63 19.99 -8.12
N ASN A 92 -9.57 21.33 -8.12
CA ASN A 92 -10.61 22.20 -7.55
C ASN A 92 -10.95 21.87 -6.09
N SER A 93 -9.93 21.55 -5.28
CA SER A 93 -10.10 21.21 -3.87
C SER A 93 -10.93 22.26 -3.13
N GLY A 94 -11.98 21.81 -2.43
CA GLY A 94 -12.89 22.68 -1.67
C GLY A 94 -13.94 23.44 -2.49
N LYS A 95 -14.13 23.10 -3.77
CA LYS A 95 -15.23 23.61 -4.62
C LYS A 95 -16.23 22.48 -4.93
N PRO A 96 -17.49 22.80 -5.31
CA PRO A 96 -18.47 21.77 -5.73
C PRO A 96 -18.02 20.91 -6.91
N SER A 97 -17.08 21.40 -7.71
CA SER A 97 -16.49 20.70 -8.86
C SER A 97 -15.20 19.94 -8.51
N GLU A 98 -15.04 19.51 -7.25
CA GLU A 98 -13.88 18.75 -6.80
C GLU A 98 -13.78 17.41 -7.56
N LYS A 99 -12.61 17.13 -8.15
CA LYS A 99 -12.37 15.90 -8.91
C LYS A 99 -11.11 15.21 -8.44
N SER A 100 -11.21 13.92 -8.14
CA SER A 100 -10.09 13.08 -7.75
C SER A 100 -9.50 12.38 -8.97
N LYS A 101 -8.18 12.53 -9.16
CA LYS A 101 -7.42 11.91 -10.25
C LYS A 101 -6.20 11.19 -9.69
N TRP A 102 -5.89 10.03 -10.25
CA TRP A 102 -4.70 9.26 -9.90
C TRP A 102 -3.70 9.31 -11.04
N LYS A 103 -2.45 9.60 -10.70
CA LYS A 103 -1.33 9.63 -11.66
C LYS A 103 -0.17 8.82 -11.11
N CYS A 104 0.61 8.22 -11.99
CA CYS A 104 1.86 7.56 -11.61
C CYS A 104 2.77 8.56 -10.89
N LYS A 105 3.36 8.15 -9.76
CA LYS A 105 4.34 8.95 -9.00
C LYS A 105 5.53 9.38 -9.86
N HIS A 106 5.96 8.53 -10.78
CA HIS A 106 7.05 8.80 -11.72
C HIS A 106 6.56 9.40 -13.05
N TYR A 107 5.32 9.90 -13.13
CA TYR A 107 4.87 10.67 -14.30
C TYR A 107 5.82 11.87 -14.52
N ILE A 108 6.07 12.65 -13.47
CA ILE A 108 7.11 13.70 -13.45
C ILE A 108 8.18 13.30 -12.45
N TYR A 109 9.40 13.10 -12.95
CA TYR A 109 10.57 12.84 -12.12
C TYR A 109 11.72 13.75 -12.56
N LYS A 110 12.35 14.44 -11.60
CA LYS A 110 13.41 15.44 -11.86
C LYS A 110 13.01 16.46 -12.96
N ASN A 111 11.79 16.99 -12.89
CA ASN A 111 11.21 17.94 -13.84
C ASN A 111 11.12 17.44 -15.30
N ARG A 112 11.11 16.13 -15.52
CA ARG A 112 10.91 15.52 -16.85
C ARG A 112 9.78 14.49 -16.80
N VAL A 113 9.09 14.31 -17.92
CA VAL A 113 8.11 13.23 -18.06
C VAL A 113 8.87 11.92 -18.19
N HIS A 114 8.71 11.03 -17.22
CA HIS A 114 9.43 9.74 -17.17
C HIS A 114 8.49 8.54 -17.38
N CYS A 115 7.21 8.70 -17.02
CA CYS A 115 6.20 7.69 -17.25
C CYS A 115 5.02 8.35 -17.97
N ASN A 116 4.52 7.75 -19.03
CA ASN A 116 3.31 8.21 -19.74
C ASN A 116 2.12 7.29 -19.48
N CYS A 117 2.08 6.66 -18.31
CA CYS A 117 0.90 5.90 -17.90
C CYS A 117 -0.29 6.86 -17.71
N GLY A 118 -1.48 6.40 -18.12
CA GLY A 118 -2.68 7.22 -18.17
C GLY A 118 -3.13 7.74 -16.79
N VAL A 119 -4.09 8.66 -16.82
CA VAL A 119 -4.79 9.14 -15.64
C VAL A 119 -6.06 8.32 -15.44
N ILE A 120 -6.37 7.95 -14.20
CA ILE A 120 -7.59 7.23 -13.83
C ILE A 120 -8.31 7.96 -12.69
N THR A 121 -9.65 7.91 -12.64
CA THR A 121 -10.45 8.53 -11.57
C THR A 121 -10.93 7.52 -10.53
N ASP A 122 -11.41 7.99 -9.38
CA ASP A 122 -11.98 7.13 -8.33
C ASP A 122 -13.15 6.31 -8.88
N GLU A 123 -14.02 6.91 -9.71
CA GLU A 123 -15.19 6.26 -10.32
C GLU A 123 -14.76 5.12 -11.25
N GLN A 124 -13.73 5.35 -12.07
CA GLN A 124 -13.20 4.33 -12.99
C GLN A 124 -12.60 3.15 -12.23
N ILE A 125 -11.89 3.38 -11.13
CA ILE A 125 -11.35 2.31 -10.28
C ILE A 125 -12.49 1.49 -9.67
N LYS A 126 -13.54 2.16 -9.18
CA LYS A 126 -14.73 1.52 -8.62
C LYS A 126 -15.45 0.65 -9.66
N GLU A 127 -15.68 1.17 -10.85
CA GLU A 127 -16.31 0.44 -11.96
C GLU A 127 -15.52 -0.82 -12.34
N VAL A 128 -14.20 -0.66 -12.52
CA VAL A 128 -13.31 -1.77 -12.84
C VAL A 128 -13.34 -2.87 -11.76
N PHE A 129 -13.36 -2.48 -10.49
CA PHE A 129 -13.49 -3.42 -9.39
C PHE A 129 -14.82 -4.16 -9.40
N ILE A 130 -15.94 -3.45 -9.58
CA ILE A 130 -17.27 -4.05 -9.64
C ILE A 130 -17.35 -5.08 -10.77
N LEU A 131 -16.82 -4.75 -11.95
CA LEU A 131 -16.78 -5.69 -13.08
C LEU A 131 -15.98 -6.95 -12.75
N ALA A 132 -14.81 -6.80 -12.13
CA ALA A 132 -13.97 -7.93 -11.78
C ALA A 132 -14.60 -8.83 -10.71
N VAL A 133 -15.18 -8.25 -9.65
CA VAL A 133 -15.91 -9.00 -8.62
C VAL A 133 -17.10 -9.73 -9.24
N ASN A 134 -17.86 -9.08 -10.12
CA ASN A 134 -18.99 -9.72 -10.79
C ASN A 134 -18.55 -10.88 -11.70
N LYS A 135 -17.37 -10.81 -12.33
CA LYS A 135 -16.79 -11.96 -13.05
C LYS A 135 -16.47 -13.11 -12.10
N VAL A 136 -15.90 -12.83 -10.92
CA VAL A 136 -15.60 -13.85 -9.90
C VAL A 136 -16.88 -14.47 -9.34
N ILE A 137 -17.92 -13.67 -9.05
CA ILE A 137 -19.23 -14.16 -8.60
C ILE A 137 -19.89 -15.06 -9.65
N ARG A 138 -19.83 -14.67 -10.93
CA ARG A 138 -20.39 -15.47 -12.05
C ARG A 138 -19.65 -16.77 -12.26
N THR A 139 -18.36 -16.82 -11.97
CA THR A 139 -17.53 -18.01 -12.18
C THR A 139 -16.63 -18.25 -10.98
N PRO A 140 -17.18 -18.81 -9.87
CA PRO A 140 -16.42 -19.04 -8.64
C PRO A 140 -15.24 -20.01 -8.82
N SER A 141 -15.30 -20.88 -9.82
CA SER A 141 -14.21 -21.80 -10.17
C SER A 141 -12.90 -21.09 -10.56
N LEU A 142 -12.95 -19.80 -10.94
CA LEU A 142 -11.76 -18.98 -11.19
C LEU A 142 -10.88 -18.87 -9.94
N LEU A 143 -11.47 -18.85 -8.74
CA LEU A 143 -10.73 -18.75 -7.47
C LEU A 143 -9.93 -20.00 -7.14
N GLN A 144 -10.22 -21.13 -7.77
CA GLN A 144 -9.57 -22.42 -7.51
C GLN A 144 -8.39 -22.68 -8.45
N LYS A 145 -8.15 -21.81 -9.44
CA LYS A 145 -7.04 -21.95 -10.38
C LYS A 145 -5.71 -21.66 -9.68
N LYS A 146 -5.06 -22.71 -9.15
CA LYS A 146 -3.70 -22.61 -8.60
C LYS A 146 -2.79 -21.96 -9.64
N GLN A 147 -2.14 -20.87 -9.24
CA GLN A 147 -1.05 -20.34 -10.05
C GLN A 147 0.06 -21.40 -10.16
N ARG A 148 0.77 -21.41 -11.29
CA ARG A 148 1.98 -22.21 -11.40
C ARG A 148 2.98 -21.69 -10.38
N GLU A 149 3.44 -22.55 -9.48
CA GLU A 149 4.53 -22.21 -8.57
C GLU A 149 5.71 -21.73 -9.42
N ILE A 150 6.19 -20.50 -9.16
CA ILE A 150 7.44 -20.05 -9.76
C ILE A 150 8.50 -21.03 -9.25
N PRO A 151 9.27 -21.69 -10.13
CA PRO A 151 10.28 -22.64 -9.70
C PRO A 151 11.20 -21.99 -8.68
N LYS A 152 11.37 -22.63 -7.52
CA LYS A 152 12.26 -22.11 -6.46
C LYS A 152 13.65 -21.90 -7.05
N CYS A 153 14.07 -20.65 -7.18
CA CYS A 153 15.40 -20.32 -7.64
C CYS A 153 16.33 -20.28 -6.43
N TYR A 154 17.06 -21.37 -6.20
CA TYR A 154 18.05 -21.42 -5.14
C TYR A 154 19.31 -20.66 -5.55
N SER A 155 19.80 -19.81 -4.66
CA SER A 155 21.05 -19.09 -4.84
C SER A 155 22.22 -20.07 -4.99
N PRO A 156 23.32 -19.66 -5.65
CA PRO A 156 24.53 -20.48 -5.73
C PRO A 156 25.05 -20.94 -4.36
N GLU A 157 24.93 -20.07 -3.35
CA GLU A 157 25.32 -20.34 -1.96
C GLU A 157 24.46 -21.46 -1.36
N PHE A 158 23.14 -21.41 -1.56
CA PHE A 158 22.24 -22.46 -1.11
C PHE A 158 22.62 -23.81 -1.71
N ARG A 159 22.88 -23.88 -3.02
CA ARG A 159 23.21 -25.14 -3.70
C ARG A 159 24.52 -25.73 -3.20
N LYS A 160 25.54 -24.89 -2.95
CA LYS A 160 26.82 -25.34 -2.38
C LYS A 160 26.64 -25.90 -0.97
N LEU A 161 25.84 -25.24 -0.15
CA LEU A 161 25.55 -25.72 1.20
C LEU A 161 24.77 -27.04 1.19
N ASP A 162 23.75 -27.15 0.33
CA ASP A 162 22.93 -28.34 0.18
C ASP A 162 23.75 -29.55 -0.28
N GLN A 163 24.68 -29.36 -1.22
CA GLN A 163 25.59 -30.42 -1.64
C GLN A 163 26.53 -30.85 -0.51
N LYS A 164 27.14 -29.88 0.18
CA LYS A 164 28.08 -30.17 1.27
C LYS A 164 27.42 -30.91 2.44
N ILE A 165 26.16 -30.61 2.74
CA ILE A 165 25.37 -31.34 3.74
C ILE A 165 25.15 -32.79 3.28
N LYS A 166 24.75 -33.00 2.02
CA LYS A 166 24.57 -34.35 1.46
C LYS A 166 25.85 -35.19 1.49
N ASP A 167 26.99 -34.57 1.17
CA ASP A 167 28.29 -35.26 1.20
C ASP A 167 28.64 -35.70 2.63
N MET A 168 28.46 -34.82 3.63
CA MET A 168 28.70 -35.16 5.05
C MET A 168 27.71 -36.20 5.61
N GLU A 169 26.45 -36.18 5.15
CA GLU A 169 25.46 -37.21 5.49
C GLU A 169 25.82 -38.57 4.87
N ALA A 170 26.38 -38.58 3.65
CA ALA A 170 26.85 -39.80 2.98
C ALA A 170 28.11 -40.39 3.65
N ASP A 171 28.98 -39.55 4.20
CA ASP A 171 30.17 -39.96 4.96
C ASP A 171 29.84 -40.42 6.41
N GLU A 172 28.55 -40.54 6.76
CA GLU A 172 28.03 -40.90 8.09
C GLU A 172 28.48 -39.99 9.25
N GLN A 173 28.89 -38.76 8.95
CA GLN A 173 29.39 -37.78 9.94
C GLN A 173 28.23 -37.00 10.60
N PHE A 174 27.27 -37.73 11.15
CA PHE A 174 26.02 -37.17 11.71
C PHE A 174 26.21 -36.38 13.03
N SER A 175 27.37 -36.50 13.68
CA SER A 175 27.61 -36.00 15.05
C SER A 175 28.44 -34.71 15.10
N SER A 176 28.74 -34.06 13.97
CA SER A 176 29.53 -32.84 14.00
C SER A 176 28.66 -31.61 14.35
N LYS A 177 29.15 -30.79 15.28
CA LYS A 177 28.60 -29.43 15.53
C LYS A 177 28.57 -28.59 14.25
N GLU A 178 29.45 -28.91 13.31
CA GLU A 178 29.53 -28.30 11.99
C GLU A 178 28.33 -28.64 11.10
N LEU A 179 27.88 -29.90 11.07
CA LEU A 179 26.69 -30.32 10.31
C LEU A 179 25.44 -29.58 10.80
N ALA A 180 25.25 -29.51 12.13
CA ALA A 180 24.14 -28.75 12.72
C ALA A 180 24.19 -27.27 12.29
N THR A 181 25.38 -26.66 12.30
CA THR A 181 25.57 -25.26 11.88
C THR A 181 25.20 -25.06 10.41
N MET A 182 25.60 -25.97 9.52
CA MET A 182 25.27 -25.89 8.09
C MET A 182 23.77 -26.10 7.84
N ILE A 183 23.10 -27.01 8.57
CA ILE A 183 21.65 -27.20 8.49
C ILE A 183 20.92 -25.90 8.86
N PHE A 184 21.33 -25.22 9.94
CA PHE A 184 20.74 -23.93 10.32
C PHE A 184 20.98 -22.84 9.27
N GLN A 185 22.18 -22.77 8.69
CA GLN A 185 22.49 -21.83 7.61
C GLN A 185 21.66 -22.08 6.34
N ARG A 186 21.49 -23.35 5.96
CA ARG A 186 20.60 -23.76 4.86
C ARG A 186 19.16 -23.34 5.13
N ALA A 187 18.66 -23.60 6.33
CA ALA A 187 17.32 -23.20 6.73
C ALA A 187 17.15 -21.67 6.69
N ALA A 188 18.14 -20.90 7.17
CA ALA A 188 18.11 -19.44 7.12
C ALA A 188 18.02 -18.90 5.67
N LEU A 189 18.83 -19.44 4.75
CA LEU A 189 18.77 -19.08 3.32
C LEU A 189 17.42 -19.47 2.69
N LEU A 190 16.84 -20.60 3.10
CA LEU A 190 15.53 -21.03 2.65
C LEU A 190 14.43 -20.08 3.15
N TYR A 191 14.45 -19.71 4.44
CA TYR A 191 13.47 -18.79 5.02
C TYR A 191 13.57 -17.37 4.47
N GLN A 192 14.78 -16.90 4.10
CA GLN A 192 14.96 -15.62 3.43
C GLN A 192 14.24 -15.53 2.07
N THR A 193 14.10 -16.67 1.38
CA THR A 193 13.49 -16.75 0.05
C THR A 193 12.10 -17.40 0.06
N ALA A 194 11.66 -17.90 1.23
CA ALA A 194 10.39 -18.55 1.39
C ALA A 194 9.24 -17.53 1.25
N GLN A 195 8.38 -17.75 0.27
CA GLN A 195 7.09 -17.08 0.21
C GLN A 195 6.08 -17.89 1.04
N VAL A 196 5.34 -17.21 1.93
CA VAL A 196 4.21 -17.82 2.62
C VAL A 196 3.07 -17.95 1.60
N HIS A 197 2.74 -19.19 1.24
CA HIS A 197 1.70 -19.47 0.25
C HIS A 197 0.35 -19.66 0.95
N ASP A 198 -0.24 -18.58 1.45
CA ASP A 198 -1.57 -18.59 2.09
C ASP A 198 -2.72 -18.68 1.08
N TYR A 199 -2.49 -19.32 -0.07
CA TYR A 199 -3.44 -19.40 -1.18
C TYR A 199 -4.80 -19.95 -0.72
N GLU A 200 -4.79 -21.05 0.02
CA GLU A 200 -6.02 -21.71 0.45
C GLU A 200 -6.78 -20.86 1.48
N HIS A 201 -6.07 -20.24 2.42
CA HIS A 201 -6.64 -19.33 3.41
C HIS A 201 -7.24 -18.09 2.72
N HIS A 202 -6.51 -17.46 1.80
CA HIS A 202 -7.00 -16.31 1.05
C HIS A 202 -8.18 -16.67 0.13
N THR A 203 -8.17 -17.85 -0.47
CA THR A 203 -9.30 -18.34 -1.28
C THR A 203 -10.54 -18.55 -0.44
N LYS A 204 -10.41 -19.14 0.76
CA LYS A 204 -11.52 -19.25 1.72
C LYS A 204 -12.03 -17.87 2.14
N ASN A 205 -11.16 -16.92 2.42
CA ASN A 205 -11.55 -15.56 2.80
C ASN A 205 -12.32 -14.83 1.68
N ILE A 206 -11.84 -14.91 0.43
CA ILE A 206 -12.57 -14.34 -0.72
C ILE A 206 -13.93 -15.05 -0.88
N THR A 207 -13.96 -16.38 -0.78
CA THR A 207 -15.18 -17.16 -0.94
C THR A 207 -16.21 -16.80 0.13
N GLN A 208 -15.78 -16.69 1.39
CA GLN A 208 -16.63 -16.26 2.50
C GLN A 208 -17.11 -14.81 2.32
N ALA A 209 -16.23 -13.90 1.90
CA ALA A 209 -16.59 -12.51 1.65
C ALA A 209 -17.63 -12.37 0.52
N LEU A 210 -17.59 -13.26 -0.48
CA LEU A 210 -18.52 -13.27 -1.62
C LEU A 210 -19.74 -14.21 -1.42
N SER A 211 -19.75 -15.04 -0.39
CA SER A 211 -20.81 -16.02 -0.15
C SER A 211 -22.17 -15.35 0.08
N GLY A 212 -23.18 -15.77 -0.69
CA GLY A 212 -24.54 -15.24 -0.58
C GLY A 212 -24.74 -13.82 -1.15
N ARG A 213 -23.73 -13.24 -1.80
CA ARG A 213 -23.84 -11.93 -2.45
C ARG A 213 -24.30 -12.07 -3.90
N GLU A 214 -25.25 -11.22 -4.29
CA GLU A 214 -25.63 -11.03 -5.69
C GLU A 214 -24.60 -10.18 -6.44
N GLN A 215 -24.81 -9.97 -7.75
CA GLN A 215 -23.96 -9.08 -8.54
C GLN A 215 -23.93 -7.69 -7.90
N GLN A 216 -22.73 -7.19 -7.65
CA GLN A 216 -22.51 -5.89 -7.04
C GLN A 216 -22.85 -4.80 -8.07
N THR A 217 -23.70 -3.86 -7.69
CA THR A 217 -24.02 -2.66 -8.49
C THR A 217 -23.25 -1.44 -7.99
N GLU A 218 -22.81 -1.47 -6.73
CA GLU A 218 -22.11 -0.39 -6.05
C GLU A 218 -20.77 -0.87 -5.49
N PHE A 219 -19.89 0.10 -5.23
CA PHE A 219 -18.57 -0.16 -4.68
C PHE A 219 -18.65 -0.35 -3.17
N ASN A 220 -18.27 -1.54 -2.69
CA ASN A 220 -18.09 -1.83 -1.27
C ASN A 220 -16.60 -1.74 -0.90
N GLU A 221 -16.26 -0.75 -0.07
CA GLU A 221 -14.87 -0.49 0.36
C GLU A 221 -14.27 -1.63 1.19
N GLU A 222 -15.04 -2.19 2.11
CA GLU A 222 -14.57 -3.29 2.96
C GLU A 222 -14.26 -4.54 2.12
N LEU A 223 -15.16 -4.87 1.18
CA LEU A 223 -14.95 -5.97 0.24
C LEU A 223 -13.69 -5.75 -0.59
N PHE A 224 -13.45 -4.53 -1.07
CA PHE A 224 -12.24 -4.19 -1.81
C PHE A 224 -10.97 -4.44 -0.99
N LEU A 225 -10.94 -3.96 0.26
CA LEU A 225 -9.78 -4.10 1.13
C LEU A 225 -9.49 -5.57 1.52
N GLN A 226 -10.53 -6.39 1.64
CA GLN A 226 -10.42 -7.82 1.97
C GLN A 226 -10.01 -8.68 0.77
N THR A 227 -10.44 -8.32 -0.45
CA THR A 227 -10.29 -9.20 -1.63
C THR A 227 -9.13 -8.82 -2.53
N VAL A 228 -8.76 -7.54 -2.62
CA VAL A 228 -7.79 -7.04 -3.60
C VAL A 228 -6.43 -6.77 -2.95
N LYS A 229 -5.39 -7.36 -3.55
CA LYS A 229 -4.00 -7.13 -3.16
C LYS A 229 -3.43 -5.89 -3.86
N LYS A 230 -3.54 -5.81 -5.19
CA LYS A 230 -3.12 -4.64 -5.96
C LYS A 230 -3.82 -4.56 -7.32
N LEU A 231 -3.84 -3.36 -7.89
CA LEU A 231 -4.24 -3.11 -9.27
C LEU A 231 -3.05 -2.56 -10.04
N VAL A 232 -2.78 -3.10 -11.22
CA VAL A 232 -1.72 -2.66 -12.13
C VAL A 232 -2.38 -2.00 -13.34
N ILE A 233 -2.04 -0.74 -13.61
CA ILE A 233 -2.65 0.09 -14.64
C ILE A 233 -1.65 0.29 -15.78
N TYR A 234 -2.10 0.05 -17.00
CA TYR A 234 -1.30 0.17 -18.22
C TYR A 234 -1.68 1.41 -19.03
N LYS A 235 -0.78 1.83 -19.94
CA LYS A 235 -0.97 3.04 -20.76
C LYS A 235 -2.15 2.94 -21.75
N ASP A 236 -2.46 1.72 -22.19
CA ASP A 236 -3.50 1.39 -23.16
C ASP A 236 -4.91 1.39 -22.56
N GLY A 237 -5.03 1.51 -21.24
CA GLY A 237 -6.31 1.47 -20.53
C GLY A 237 -6.64 0.12 -19.91
N ARG A 238 -5.78 -0.89 -20.06
CA ARG A 238 -5.92 -2.18 -19.35
C ARG A 238 -5.58 -2.02 -17.87
N VAL A 239 -6.33 -2.74 -17.05
CA VAL A 239 -6.15 -2.85 -15.61
C VAL A 239 -6.10 -4.32 -15.24
N GLU A 240 -5.03 -4.71 -14.59
CA GLU A 240 -4.86 -6.01 -13.97
C GLU A 240 -5.19 -5.92 -12.50
N ILE A 241 -6.10 -6.75 -12.02
CA ILE A 241 -6.52 -6.78 -10.63
C ILE A 241 -6.01 -8.08 -10.06
N GLU A 242 -5.04 -7.98 -9.15
CA GLU A 242 -4.52 -9.11 -8.39
C GLU A 242 -5.30 -9.22 -7.09
N PHE A 243 -6.07 -10.30 -6.95
CA PHE A 243 -6.74 -10.68 -5.72
C PHE A 243 -5.74 -11.23 -4.69
N ILE A 244 -6.12 -11.30 -3.42
CA ILE A 244 -5.26 -11.79 -2.34
C ILE A 244 -4.81 -13.25 -2.52
N ASN A 245 -5.59 -14.07 -3.23
CA ASN A 245 -5.21 -15.44 -3.60
C ASN A 245 -4.30 -15.50 -4.85
N GLY A 246 -3.88 -14.36 -5.39
CA GLY A 246 -3.10 -14.27 -6.62
C GLY A 246 -3.92 -14.39 -7.90
N LEU A 247 -5.24 -14.57 -7.86
CA LEU A 247 -6.02 -14.53 -9.11
C LEU A 247 -5.82 -13.17 -9.79
N ILE A 248 -5.46 -13.18 -11.07
CA ILE A 248 -5.34 -11.97 -11.89
C ILE A 248 -6.54 -11.91 -12.83
N VAL A 249 -7.30 -10.83 -12.73
CA VAL A 249 -8.41 -10.51 -13.65
C VAL A 249 -8.05 -9.28 -14.45
N HIS A 250 -8.32 -9.32 -15.76
CA HIS A 250 -8.05 -8.20 -16.66
C HIS A 250 -9.36 -7.48 -16.98
N GLU A 251 -9.32 -6.15 -16.87
CA GLU A 251 -10.40 -5.23 -17.25
C GLU A 251 -9.85 -4.02 -18.00
N THR A 252 -10.74 -3.17 -18.51
CA THR A 252 -10.38 -1.91 -19.17
C THR A 252 -11.20 -0.76 -18.60
N TYR A 253 -10.55 0.36 -18.24
CA TYR A 253 -11.25 1.55 -17.72
C TYR A 253 -11.55 2.60 -18.80
N ARG A 254 -10.88 2.51 -19.95
CA ARG A 254 -11.22 3.32 -21.12
C ARG A 254 -12.29 2.59 -21.90
N LYS A 255 -13.53 3.09 -21.85
CA LYS A 255 -14.54 2.76 -22.87
C LYS A 255 -14.11 3.45 -24.16
N GLY A 256 -13.16 2.83 -24.88
CA GLY A 256 -12.80 3.20 -26.24
C GLY A 256 -13.62 2.36 -27.20
N ASP A 257 -14.17 3.04 -28.21
CA ASP A 257 -14.93 2.51 -29.32
C ASP A 257 -14.63 1.05 -29.65
N LYS A 258 -15.72 0.27 -29.76
CA LYS A 258 -15.69 -1.05 -30.37
C LYS A 258 -14.86 -0.93 -31.64
N TYR A 259 -13.72 -1.63 -31.68
CA TYR A 259 -13.04 -1.86 -32.94
C TYR A 259 -14.06 -2.51 -33.88
N ALA A 260 -14.50 -1.72 -34.87
CA ALA A 260 -15.04 -2.21 -36.11
C ALA A 260 -13.97 -3.14 -36.69
N SER A 261 -14.17 -4.44 -36.52
CA SER A 261 -13.40 -5.50 -37.16
C SER A 261 -14.26 -6.74 -37.17
N SER A 262 -15.27 -6.73 -38.01
CA SER A 262 -15.59 -7.76 -39.02
C SER A 262 -16.84 -7.35 -39.76
#